data_AF-A0A182MRA9-F1
#
_entry.id   AF-A0A182MRA9-F1
#
_cell.length_a   1.000
_cell.length_b   1.000
_cell.length_c   1.000
_cell.angle_alpha   90.00
_cell.angle_beta   90.00
_cell.angle_gamma   90.00
#
_symmetry.space_group_name_H-M   'P 1'
#
loop_
_entity.id
_entity.type
_entity.pdbx_description
1 polymer ?
#
loop_
_entity_poly.entity_id
_entity_poly.type
_entity_poly.pdbx_seq_one_letter_code
_entity_poly.pdbx_strand_id
1 'polypeptide(L)'
;LERHSGPGDSGIDLYVAGPWFKSYPGRVPLLLIFHPADGSCTQCLNMTNTRPTSLPGRELYGPLRKALESGSYEKVDGLLTDLEEVCRTTATGCDIVAHGKKNTIVKDDMKFWFLEVGRLMFEEKSANTKHLALNALESAVNHISVTNYQDHSAWGEMREVISKEYTSLLDTARSDKDPNWHRIWSVLVRIINRDLCQGSSIINMFLSIVEAGFRSPELSIREQSFDCWRLLVEIFAKNKQINIPKRVKLICIPLKSSKSKTETIALKKFDIWWYLMCQLRSQLDAMADTIFEPFMYFCFGPSFKTPLCYYFDSSYKELGAPGKM
;
A
#
# COMPACT_ATOMS: atom_id res chain seq x y z
N LEU A 1 29.63 -14.41 46.50
CA LEU A 1 28.67 -15.39 47.02
C LEU A 1 27.29 -14.74 46.88
N GLU A 2 26.30 -15.20 46.13
CA GLU A 2 26.02 -16.44 45.41
C GLU A 2 25.26 -16.09 44.11
N ARG A 3 25.33 -16.98 43.12
CA ARG A 3 24.49 -16.95 41.91
C ARG A 3 23.18 -17.68 42.21
N HIS A 4 22.08 -17.18 41.65
CA HIS A 4 21.04 -18.07 41.10
C HIS A 4 20.60 -17.57 39.73
N SER A 5 20.34 -18.54 38.85
CA SER A 5 20.26 -18.42 37.41
C SER A 5 18.90 -18.92 36.91
N GLY A 6 18.29 -18.17 35.98
CA GLY A 6 17.36 -18.65 34.94
C GLY A 6 15.86 -18.38 35.16
N PRO A 7 15.02 -18.43 34.09
CA PRO A 7 15.26 -17.86 32.75
C PRO A 7 14.05 -17.05 32.21
N GLY A 8 14.35 -16.09 31.32
CA GLY A 8 13.58 -15.77 30.10
C GLY A 8 12.13 -15.32 30.23
N ASP A 9 11.92 -14.01 30.26
CA ASP A 9 10.73 -13.40 29.64
C ASP A 9 11.16 -12.09 28.95
N SER A 10 11.25 -12.11 27.62
CA SER A 10 11.51 -10.91 26.83
C SER A 10 10.21 -10.14 26.68
N GLY A 11 9.77 -9.54 27.79
CA GLY A 11 8.69 -8.58 27.85
C GLY A 11 9.09 -7.29 27.15
N ILE A 12 8.35 -6.92 26.11
CA ILE A 12 8.39 -5.57 25.55
C ILE A 12 7.59 -4.68 26.51
N ASP A 13 8.30 -4.02 27.41
CA ASP A 13 7.76 -2.93 28.22
C ASP A 13 7.44 -1.73 27.32
N LEU A 14 6.16 -1.44 27.16
CA LEU A 14 5.67 -0.14 26.71
C LEU A 14 4.70 0.37 27.77
N TYR A 15 5.15 1.42 28.45
CA TYR A 15 4.52 2.08 29.58
C TYR A 15 3.01 2.30 29.39
N VAL A 16 2.25 1.82 30.37
CA VAL A 16 0.82 2.04 30.58
C VAL A 16 0.61 3.41 31.20
N ALA A 17 -0.28 4.23 30.63
CA ALA A 17 -0.88 5.37 31.31
C ALA A 17 -2.39 5.11 31.44
N GLY A 18 -2.87 4.98 32.68
CA GLY A 18 -4.30 4.88 33.03
C GLY A 18 -4.97 6.25 33.20
N PRO A 19 -6.06 6.36 33.98
CA PRO A 19 -7.38 5.84 33.65
C PRO A 19 -8.43 6.96 33.66
N TRP A 20 -9.31 7.03 32.66
CA TRP A 20 -10.53 7.85 32.74
C TRP A 20 -11.70 7.14 32.07
N PHE A 21 -12.59 6.58 32.89
CA PHE A 21 -13.91 6.09 32.52
C PHE A 21 -14.92 6.81 33.40
N LYS A 22 -15.87 7.54 32.83
CA LYS A 22 -17.20 7.79 33.43
C LYS A 22 -18.26 7.99 32.33
N SER A 23 -19.10 6.96 32.21
CA SER A 23 -20.49 6.89 31.73
C SER A 23 -21.21 8.23 31.47
N TYR A 24 -21.94 8.35 30.34
CA TYR A 24 -23.39 8.68 30.29
C TYR A 24 -24.03 8.24 28.96
N PRO A 25 -25.36 7.99 28.92
CA PRO A 25 -26.09 7.33 27.83
C PRO A 25 -26.79 8.33 26.89
N GLY A 26 -27.07 7.93 25.65
CA GLY A 26 -27.95 8.69 24.78
C GLY A 26 -28.05 8.13 23.36
N ARG A 27 -29.17 7.48 23.05
CA ARG A 27 -29.55 7.03 21.71
C ARG A 27 -29.95 8.21 20.82
N VAL A 28 -29.49 8.22 19.56
CA VAL A 28 -30.22 8.76 18.39
C VAL A 28 -29.70 8.06 17.11
N PRO A 29 -30.45 8.01 15.98
CA PRO A 29 -30.71 6.77 15.25
C PRO A 29 -29.90 6.65 13.95
N LEU A 30 -29.67 5.40 13.53
CA LEU A 30 -29.14 5.06 12.21
C LEU A 30 -30.08 5.55 11.09
N LEU A 31 -29.55 6.37 10.18
CA LEU A 31 -30.17 6.61 8.89
C LEU A 31 -29.75 5.47 7.93
N LEU A 32 -30.73 4.64 7.57
CA LEU A 32 -30.68 3.65 6.50
C LEU A 32 -30.43 4.35 5.16
N ILE A 33 -29.40 3.92 4.42
CA ILE A 33 -29.34 4.14 2.97
C ILE A 33 -29.25 2.78 2.28
N PHE A 34 -30.22 2.57 1.41
CA PHE A 34 -30.55 1.38 0.64
C PHE A 34 -29.45 0.96 -0.35
N HIS A 35 -29.27 -0.36 -0.48
CA HIS A 35 -28.79 -1.02 -1.70
C HIS A 35 -29.96 -1.17 -2.69
N PRO A 36 -29.65 -1.30 -3.98
CA PRO A 36 -30.33 -2.28 -4.82
C PRO A 36 -29.37 -3.33 -5.35
N ALA A 37 -29.99 -4.47 -5.62
CA ALA A 37 -29.42 -5.76 -5.97
C ALA A 37 -29.37 -5.98 -7.50
N ASP A 38 -28.58 -6.99 -7.86
CA ASP A 38 -28.72 -7.96 -8.95
C ASP A 38 -29.02 -7.49 -10.39
N GLY A 39 -28.07 -7.80 -11.26
CA GLY A 39 -28.27 -7.93 -12.70
C GLY A 39 -27.38 -9.05 -13.23
N SER A 40 -27.92 -10.27 -13.33
CA SER A 40 -27.26 -11.39 -14.01
C SER A 40 -27.24 -11.14 -15.51
N CYS A 41 -26.08 -11.31 -16.15
CA CYS A 41 -26.00 -11.45 -17.60
C CYS A 41 -25.21 -12.72 -17.95
N THR A 42 -25.95 -13.78 -18.25
CA THR A 42 -25.44 -15.00 -18.89
C THR A 42 -25.24 -14.74 -20.38
N GLN A 43 -23.99 -14.76 -20.84
CA GLN A 43 -23.67 -15.06 -22.23
C GLN A 43 -22.53 -16.08 -22.30
N CYS A 44 -22.82 -17.15 -23.02
CA CYS A 44 -21.95 -18.28 -23.30
C CYS A 44 -20.82 -17.86 -24.24
N LEU A 45 -19.58 -18.17 -23.88
CA LEU A 45 -18.48 -18.31 -24.84
C LEU A 45 -17.70 -19.57 -24.51
N ASN A 46 -17.74 -20.52 -25.45
CA ASN A 46 -16.84 -21.66 -25.52
C ASN A 46 -15.40 -21.14 -25.60
N MET A 47 -14.59 -21.40 -24.58
CA MET A 47 -13.13 -21.29 -24.71
C MET A 47 -12.48 -22.59 -24.27
N THR A 48 -11.63 -23.10 -25.17
CA THR A 48 -10.78 -24.26 -25.02
C THR A 48 -9.95 -24.17 -23.74
N ASN A 49 -10.01 -25.24 -22.94
CA ASN A 49 -9.42 -25.37 -21.62
C ASN A 49 -7.90 -25.63 -21.70
N THR A 50 -7.13 -24.65 -22.17
CA THR A 50 -5.67 -24.64 -22.06
C THR A 50 -5.28 -23.52 -21.11
N ARG A 51 -5.02 -23.87 -19.84
CA ARG A 51 -4.50 -22.92 -18.85
C ARG A 51 -3.17 -22.37 -19.37
N PRO A 52 -2.99 -21.03 -19.46
CA PRO A 52 -1.66 -20.48 -19.69
C PRO A 52 -0.81 -20.83 -18.47
N THR A 53 0.17 -21.71 -18.66
CA THR A 53 1.16 -22.07 -17.63
C THR A 53 2.23 -21.00 -17.44
N SER A 54 2.20 -19.93 -18.24
CA SER A 54 3.18 -18.85 -18.25
C SER A 54 2.53 -17.49 -18.09
N LEU A 55 3.28 -16.53 -17.54
CA LEU A 55 2.86 -15.13 -17.53
C LEU A 55 2.80 -14.55 -18.96
N PRO A 56 1.98 -13.50 -19.18
CA PRO A 56 1.92 -12.80 -20.46
C PRO A 56 3.29 -12.25 -20.89
N GLY A 57 3.55 -12.22 -22.20
CA GLY A 57 4.75 -11.61 -22.77
C GLY A 57 6.02 -12.45 -22.67
N ARG A 58 5.92 -13.76 -22.40
CA ARG A 58 7.09 -14.64 -22.20
C ARG A 58 8.02 -14.72 -23.42
N GLU A 59 7.45 -14.58 -24.61
CA GLU A 59 8.16 -14.46 -25.88
C GLU A 59 9.09 -13.24 -25.95
N LEU A 60 8.81 -12.19 -25.16
CA LEU A 60 9.58 -10.95 -25.12
C LEU A 60 10.78 -11.03 -24.17
N TYR A 61 10.90 -12.07 -23.33
CA TYR A 61 11.96 -12.16 -22.32
C TYR A 61 13.34 -12.28 -22.95
N GLY A 62 13.48 -13.19 -23.92
CA GLY A 62 14.72 -13.39 -24.67
C GLY A 62 15.17 -12.13 -25.43
N PRO A 63 14.30 -11.50 -26.23
CA PRO A 63 14.58 -10.21 -26.87
C PRO A 63 15.03 -9.12 -25.88
N LEU A 64 14.36 -8.98 -24.74
CA LEU A 64 14.70 -7.95 -23.74
C LEU A 64 16.10 -8.19 -23.16
N ARG A 65 16.41 -9.43 -22.78
CA ARG A 65 17.74 -9.81 -22.27
C ARG A 65 18.85 -9.47 -23.28
N LYS A 66 18.66 -9.77 -24.56
CA LYS A 66 19.61 -9.42 -25.63
C LYS A 66 19.73 -7.91 -25.83
N ALA A 67 18.63 -7.16 -25.73
CA ALA A 67 18.63 -5.71 -25.83
C ALA A 67 19.44 -5.08 -24.68
N LEU A 68 19.28 -5.60 -23.45
CA LEU A 68 20.05 -5.19 -22.28
C LEU A 68 21.54 -5.48 -22.44
N GLU A 69 21.91 -6.68 -22.92
CA GLU A 69 23.31 -7.05 -23.18
C GLU A 69 23.97 -6.15 -24.23
N SER A 70 23.21 -5.74 -25.25
CA SER A 70 23.69 -4.83 -26.30
C SER A 70 23.68 -3.34 -25.88
N GLY A 71 23.14 -2.99 -24.71
CA GLY A 71 23.01 -1.61 -24.24
C GLY A 71 22.08 -0.73 -25.09
N SER A 72 21.18 -1.33 -25.87
CA SER A 72 20.30 -0.62 -26.80
C SER A 72 19.00 -0.19 -26.11
N TYR A 73 19.04 0.94 -25.40
CA TYR A 73 17.89 1.45 -24.63
C TYR A 73 16.64 1.70 -25.49
N GLU A 74 16.78 2.12 -26.74
CA GLU A 74 15.63 2.27 -27.66
C GLU A 74 14.89 0.93 -27.88
N LYS A 75 15.63 -0.18 -28.02
CA LYS A 75 15.03 -1.52 -28.15
C LYS A 75 14.43 -2.00 -26.83
N VAL A 76 15.10 -1.70 -25.71
CA VAL A 76 14.58 -2.00 -24.37
C VAL A 76 13.24 -1.29 -24.17
N ASP A 77 13.16 -0.01 -24.51
CA ASP A 77 11.95 0.81 -24.37
C ASP A 77 10.79 0.27 -25.21
N GLY A 78 11.06 -0.12 -26.47
CA GLY A 78 10.06 -0.76 -27.33
C GLY A 78 9.52 -2.06 -26.70
N LEU A 79 10.41 -2.92 -26.22
CA LEU A 79 10.04 -4.21 -25.61
C LEU A 79 9.29 -4.06 -24.27
N LEU A 80 9.63 -3.05 -23.47
CA LEU A 80 8.90 -2.74 -22.24
C LEU A 80 7.48 -2.24 -22.55
N THR A 81 7.32 -1.44 -23.61
CA THR A 81 6.00 -0.99 -24.09
C THR A 81 5.16 -2.18 -24.55
N ASP A 82 5.76 -3.10 -25.30
CA ASP A 82 5.07 -4.32 -25.75
C ASP A 82 4.68 -5.21 -24.56
N LEU A 83 5.55 -5.35 -23.56
CA LEU A 83 5.27 -6.10 -22.32
C LEU A 83 4.10 -5.51 -21.54
N GLU A 84 4.06 -4.19 -21.40
CA GLU A 84 2.95 -3.47 -20.79
C GLU A 84 1.64 -3.75 -21.54
N GLU A 85 1.65 -3.61 -22.86
CA GLU A 85 0.46 -3.79 -23.68
C GLU A 85 -0.07 -5.21 -23.65
N VAL A 86 0.81 -6.22 -23.73
CA VAL A 86 0.44 -7.62 -23.60
C VAL A 86 -0.17 -7.90 -22.22
N CYS A 87 0.38 -7.33 -21.14
CA CYS A 87 -0.19 -7.50 -19.81
C CYS A 87 -1.55 -6.83 -19.64
N ARG A 88 -1.79 -5.67 -20.29
CA ARG A 88 -3.08 -4.96 -20.24
C ARG A 88 -4.18 -5.66 -21.03
N THR A 89 -3.85 -6.17 -22.21
CA THR A 89 -4.80 -6.80 -23.14
C THR A 89 -5.10 -8.25 -22.78
N THR A 90 -4.18 -8.95 -22.11
CA THR A 90 -4.41 -10.30 -21.64
C THR A 90 -5.37 -10.31 -20.45
N ALA A 91 -6.47 -11.05 -20.55
CA ALA A 91 -7.41 -11.22 -19.46
C ALA A 91 -6.71 -11.83 -18.23
N THR A 92 -6.86 -11.18 -17.08
CA THR A 92 -6.40 -11.76 -15.81
C THR A 92 -7.26 -12.98 -15.50
N GLY A 93 -6.66 -14.13 -15.22
CA GLY A 93 -7.36 -15.40 -15.00
C GLY A 93 -8.32 -15.46 -13.80
N CYS A 94 -8.75 -14.32 -13.25
CA CYS A 94 -9.75 -14.20 -12.19
C CYS A 94 -11.06 -14.91 -12.54
N ASP A 95 -11.46 -14.98 -13.81
CA ASP A 95 -12.69 -15.66 -14.23
C ASP A 95 -12.61 -17.20 -14.10
N ILE A 96 -11.44 -17.76 -13.79
CA ILE A 96 -11.19 -19.22 -13.76
C ILE A 96 -10.90 -19.73 -12.32
N VAL A 97 -10.78 -18.85 -11.32
CA VAL A 97 -10.49 -19.24 -9.92
C VAL A 97 -11.75 -19.66 -9.15
N ALA A 98 -12.68 -20.38 -9.80
CA ALA A 98 -13.82 -21.02 -9.13
C ALA A 98 -13.40 -22.26 -8.31
N HIS A 99 -12.15 -22.74 -8.46
CA HIS A 99 -11.67 -23.95 -7.78
C HIS A 99 -10.25 -23.79 -7.22
N GLY A 100 -10.08 -22.93 -6.20
CA GLY A 100 -9.08 -23.03 -5.11
C GLY A 100 -7.59 -23.28 -5.41
N LYS A 101 -7.16 -23.45 -6.65
CA LYS A 101 -5.82 -23.90 -7.04
C LYS A 101 -5.18 -22.76 -7.85
N LYS A 102 -4.36 -21.96 -7.17
CA LYS A 102 -3.56 -20.89 -7.79
C LYS A 102 -2.72 -21.46 -8.94
N ASN A 103 -2.56 -20.68 -10.00
CA ASN A 103 -1.69 -21.08 -11.12
C ASN A 103 -0.24 -21.18 -10.63
N THR A 104 0.47 -22.23 -11.07
CA THR A 104 1.87 -22.43 -10.72
C THR A 104 2.74 -21.56 -11.60
N ILE A 105 3.48 -20.63 -11.00
CA ILE A 105 4.47 -19.81 -11.71
C ILE A 105 5.80 -20.58 -11.80
N VAL A 106 6.52 -20.40 -12.90
CA VAL A 106 7.87 -20.96 -13.07
C VAL A 106 8.94 -20.00 -12.54
N LYS A 107 10.08 -20.54 -12.11
CA LYS A 107 11.20 -19.75 -11.56
C LYS A 107 11.70 -18.66 -12.49
N ASP A 108 11.75 -18.94 -13.80
CA ASP A 108 12.24 -17.99 -14.81
C ASP A 108 11.34 -16.75 -14.91
N ASP A 109 10.02 -16.94 -14.88
CA ASP A 109 9.05 -15.84 -14.88
C ASP A 109 9.24 -14.92 -13.66
N MET A 110 9.45 -15.51 -12.48
CA MET A 110 9.76 -14.73 -11.26
C MET A 110 11.07 -13.94 -11.39
N LYS A 111 12.12 -14.57 -11.93
CA LYS A 111 13.42 -13.91 -12.13
C LYS A 111 13.29 -12.75 -13.12
N PHE A 112 12.62 -12.98 -14.24
CA PHE A 112 12.42 -11.97 -15.27
C PHE A 112 11.71 -10.74 -14.69
N TRP A 113 10.53 -10.91 -14.08
CA TRP A 113 9.76 -9.77 -13.60
C TRP A 113 10.37 -9.10 -12.38
N PHE A 114 10.89 -9.87 -11.41
CA PHE A 114 11.35 -9.28 -10.15
C PHE A 114 12.81 -8.85 -10.15
N LEU A 115 13.67 -9.42 -11.00
CA LEU A 115 15.10 -9.10 -11.01
C LEU A 115 15.53 -8.35 -12.27
N GLU A 116 14.93 -8.65 -13.43
CA GLU A 116 15.30 -8.00 -14.69
C GLU A 116 14.45 -6.74 -14.91
N VAL A 117 13.13 -6.90 -15.05
CA VAL A 117 12.21 -5.75 -15.20
C VAL A 117 12.16 -4.92 -13.92
N GLY A 118 12.08 -5.57 -12.75
CA GLY A 118 12.05 -4.89 -11.46
C GLY A 118 13.26 -3.99 -11.20
N ARG A 119 14.44 -4.37 -11.70
CA ARG A 119 15.65 -3.56 -11.56
C ARG A 119 15.63 -2.32 -12.45
N LEU A 120 15.03 -2.42 -13.63
CA LEU A 120 14.93 -1.30 -14.57
C LEU A 120 14.07 -0.15 -14.04
N MET A 121 13.16 -0.38 -13.08
CA MET A 121 12.45 0.69 -12.36
C MET A 121 13.38 1.63 -11.58
N PHE A 122 14.66 1.26 -11.43
CA PHE A 122 15.68 2.06 -10.77
C PHE A 122 16.85 2.39 -11.71
N GLU A 123 16.67 2.24 -13.03
CA GLU A 123 17.69 2.61 -14.02
C GLU A 123 18.01 4.11 -13.95
N GLU A 124 19.30 4.44 -13.91
CA GLU A 124 19.80 5.81 -13.79
C GLU A 124 20.08 6.44 -15.17
N LYS A 125 20.40 5.61 -16.17
CA LYS A 125 20.81 6.11 -17.50
C LYS A 125 19.67 6.57 -18.38
N SER A 126 18.45 6.08 -18.13
CA SER A 126 17.27 6.39 -18.96
C SER A 126 16.02 6.51 -18.10
N ALA A 127 15.54 7.75 -17.94
CA ALA A 127 14.28 8.04 -17.27
C ALA A 127 13.08 7.42 -18.00
N ASN A 128 13.15 7.30 -19.33
CA ASN A 128 12.10 6.68 -20.13
C ASN A 128 12.01 5.18 -19.86
N THR A 129 13.15 4.48 -19.90
CA THR A 129 13.24 3.05 -19.58
C THR A 129 12.72 2.76 -18.18
N LYS A 130 13.09 3.60 -17.21
CA LYS A 130 12.60 3.51 -15.84
C LYS A 130 11.07 3.62 -15.76
N HIS A 131 10.49 4.59 -16.46
CA HIS A 131 9.04 4.77 -16.49
C HIS A 131 8.32 3.59 -17.17
N LEU A 132 8.83 3.12 -18.31
CA LEU A 132 8.25 2.00 -19.05
C LEU A 132 8.35 0.68 -18.26
N ALA A 133 9.46 0.44 -17.56
CA ALA A 133 9.63 -0.72 -16.70
C ALA A 133 8.62 -0.73 -15.56
N LEU A 134 8.36 0.44 -14.96
CA LEU A 134 7.34 0.60 -13.93
C LEU A 134 5.95 0.30 -14.49
N ASN A 135 5.58 0.85 -15.64
CA ASN A 135 4.26 0.60 -16.25
C ASN A 135 4.06 -0.88 -16.61
N ALA A 136 5.10 -1.52 -17.18
CA ALA A 136 5.08 -2.94 -17.50
C ALA A 136 4.88 -3.79 -16.25
N LEU A 137 5.64 -3.53 -15.17
CA LEU A 137 5.53 -4.29 -13.93
C LEU A 137 4.18 -4.03 -13.21
N GLU A 138 3.69 -2.79 -13.19
CA GLU A 138 2.35 -2.47 -12.68
C GLU A 138 1.26 -3.30 -13.37
N SER A 139 1.35 -3.44 -14.69
CA SER A 139 0.40 -4.23 -15.49
C SER A 139 0.54 -5.73 -15.21
N ALA A 140 1.77 -6.23 -15.01
CA ALA A 140 2.05 -7.63 -14.72
C ALA A 140 1.64 -8.06 -13.29
N VAL A 141 1.61 -7.15 -12.31
CA VAL A 141 1.29 -7.47 -10.90
C VAL A 141 -0.04 -8.19 -10.76
N ASN A 142 -1.06 -7.83 -11.55
CA ASN A 142 -2.37 -8.49 -11.48
C ASN A 142 -2.27 -9.98 -11.86
N HIS A 143 -1.52 -10.28 -12.93
CA HIS A 143 -1.25 -11.64 -13.40
C HIS A 143 -0.39 -12.43 -12.41
N ILE A 144 0.65 -11.80 -11.86
CA ILE A 144 1.51 -12.42 -10.83
C ILE A 144 0.69 -12.74 -9.57
N SER A 145 -0.21 -11.84 -9.16
CA SER A 145 -0.95 -11.95 -7.89
C SER A 145 -1.91 -13.15 -7.82
N VAL A 146 -2.36 -13.67 -8.96
CA VAL A 146 -3.24 -14.86 -9.04
C VAL A 146 -2.45 -16.18 -9.04
N THR A 147 -1.11 -16.11 -9.07
CA THR A 147 -0.23 -17.29 -9.00
C THR A 147 0.17 -17.63 -7.56
N ASN A 148 0.84 -18.78 -7.39
CA ASN A 148 1.44 -19.21 -6.13
C ASN A 148 2.88 -18.71 -5.92
N TYR A 149 3.29 -17.59 -6.54
CA TYR A 149 4.69 -17.12 -6.53
C TYR A 149 5.35 -17.02 -5.17
N GLN A 150 4.63 -16.63 -4.11
CA GLN A 150 5.21 -16.55 -2.76
C GLN A 150 5.34 -17.91 -2.05
N ASP A 151 4.71 -18.96 -2.59
CA ASP A 151 4.86 -20.35 -2.13
C ASP A 151 5.96 -21.09 -2.90
N HIS A 152 6.49 -20.47 -3.96
CA HIS A 152 7.54 -21.04 -4.79
C HIS A 152 8.88 -21.07 -4.03
N SER A 153 9.67 -22.13 -4.19
CA SER A 153 10.94 -22.33 -3.47
C SER A 153 11.97 -21.21 -3.70
N ALA A 154 11.92 -20.58 -4.88
CA ALA A 154 12.78 -19.43 -5.20
C ALA A 154 12.33 -18.11 -4.53
N TRP A 155 11.12 -18.01 -3.98
CA TRP A 155 10.58 -16.75 -3.44
C TRP A 155 11.51 -16.09 -2.42
N GLY A 156 12.18 -16.88 -1.58
CA GLY A 156 13.15 -16.35 -0.61
C GLY A 156 14.23 -15.48 -1.26
N GLU A 157 14.77 -15.90 -2.41
CA GLU A 157 15.78 -15.15 -3.17
C GLU A 157 15.24 -13.78 -3.62
N MET A 158 14.06 -13.76 -4.26
CA MET A 158 13.44 -12.52 -4.74
C MET A 158 12.99 -11.61 -3.60
N ARG A 159 12.44 -12.18 -2.53
CA ARG A 159 12.04 -11.44 -1.33
C ARG A 159 13.22 -10.71 -0.71
N GLU A 160 14.38 -11.34 -0.60
CA GLU A 160 15.59 -10.68 -0.06
C GLU A 160 16.02 -9.50 -0.92
N VAL A 161 16.02 -9.64 -2.25
CA VAL A 161 16.33 -8.53 -3.18
C VAL A 161 15.34 -7.39 -3.00
N ILE A 162 14.04 -7.67 -3.00
CA ILE A 162 13.00 -6.64 -2.86
C ILE A 162 13.10 -5.94 -1.50
N SER A 163 13.26 -6.70 -0.43
CA SER A 163 13.24 -6.14 0.94
C SER A 163 14.51 -5.41 1.32
N LYS A 164 15.68 -5.77 0.77
CA LYS A 164 16.96 -5.11 1.11
C LYS A 164 17.42 -4.12 0.05
N GLU A 165 17.48 -4.55 -1.21
CA GLU A 165 18.04 -3.73 -2.28
C GLU A 165 17.02 -2.71 -2.77
N TYR A 166 15.81 -3.16 -3.12
CA TYR A 166 14.82 -2.26 -3.72
C TYR A 166 14.25 -1.25 -2.72
N THR A 167 14.17 -1.58 -1.43
CA THR A 167 13.82 -0.59 -0.39
C THR A 167 14.87 0.50 -0.27
N SER A 168 16.16 0.16 -0.35
CA SER A 168 17.24 1.15 -0.36
C SER A 168 17.18 2.06 -1.58
N LEU A 169 17.02 1.48 -2.78
CA LEU A 169 16.92 2.25 -4.03
C LEU A 169 15.65 3.13 -4.04
N LEU A 170 14.56 2.65 -3.45
CA LEU A 170 13.32 3.38 -3.30
C LEU A 170 13.44 4.57 -2.34
N ASP A 171 14.17 4.43 -1.23
CA ASP A 171 14.41 5.56 -0.33
C ASP A 171 15.26 6.65 -1.00
N THR A 172 16.25 6.26 -1.81
CA THR A 172 17.01 7.18 -2.66
C THR A 172 16.07 7.88 -3.65
N ALA A 173 15.26 7.14 -4.41
CA ALA A 173 14.31 7.72 -5.37
C ALA A 173 13.34 8.72 -4.72
N ARG A 174 12.82 8.41 -3.52
CA ARG A 174 11.99 9.35 -2.73
C ARG A 174 12.77 10.59 -2.34
N SER A 175 14.02 10.42 -1.87
CA SER A 175 14.88 11.53 -1.43
C SER A 175 15.24 12.45 -2.59
N ASP A 176 15.44 11.89 -3.78
CA ASP A 176 15.71 12.61 -5.04
C ASP A 176 14.43 13.19 -5.67
N LYS A 177 13.28 13.08 -4.98
CA LYS A 177 11.98 13.60 -5.41
C LYS A 177 11.51 13.04 -6.76
N ASP A 178 11.86 11.79 -7.06
CA ASP A 178 11.33 11.10 -8.25
C ASP A 178 9.80 11.10 -8.22
N PRO A 179 9.11 11.66 -9.24
CA PRO A 179 7.64 11.70 -9.24
C PRO A 179 6.97 10.32 -9.15
N ASN A 180 7.69 9.24 -9.50
CA ASN A 180 7.17 7.88 -9.51
C ASN A 180 7.52 7.04 -8.25
N TRP A 181 8.22 7.59 -7.25
CA TRP A 181 8.65 6.79 -6.08
C TRP A 181 7.47 6.04 -5.41
N HIS A 182 6.33 6.70 -5.25
CA HIS A 182 5.14 6.14 -4.61
C HIS A 182 4.48 5.02 -5.42
N ARG A 183 4.59 5.07 -6.76
CA ARG A 183 4.14 4.01 -7.67
C ARG A 183 5.04 2.78 -7.56
N ILE A 184 6.35 2.98 -7.53
CA ILE A 184 7.33 1.92 -7.27
C ILE A 184 7.04 1.27 -5.91
N TRP A 185 6.88 2.07 -4.85
CA TRP A 185 6.49 1.59 -3.53
C TRP A 185 5.22 0.73 -3.60
N SER A 186 4.21 1.19 -4.33
CA SER A 186 2.93 0.51 -4.48
C SER A 186 3.05 -0.86 -5.16
N VAL A 187 3.86 -0.97 -6.22
CA VAL A 187 4.13 -2.23 -6.90
C VAL A 187 4.82 -3.22 -5.96
N LEU A 188 5.89 -2.79 -5.30
CA LEU A 188 6.66 -3.66 -4.40
C LEU A 188 5.79 -4.17 -3.26
N VAL A 189 5.00 -3.29 -2.65
CA VAL A 189 4.13 -3.63 -1.52
C VAL A 189 2.98 -4.56 -1.94
N ARG A 190 2.47 -4.46 -3.18
CA ARG A 190 1.51 -5.44 -3.73
C ARG A 190 2.16 -6.82 -3.94
N ILE A 191 3.44 -6.86 -4.34
CA ILE A 191 4.22 -8.08 -4.55
C ILE A 191 4.58 -8.76 -3.21
N ILE A 192 4.91 -8.00 -2.16
CA ILE A 192 5.34 -8.56 -0.87
C ILE A 192 4.23 -8.63 0.18
N ASN A 193 2.97 -8.49 -0.24
CA ASN A 193 1.82 -8.23 0.63
C ASN A 193 1.67 -9.20 1.82
N ARG A 194 1.94 -10.50 1.63
CA ARG A 194 1.83 -11.52 2.68
C ARG A 194 2.97 -11.40 3.69
N ASP A 195 4.21 -11.24 3.21
CA ASP A 195 5.39 -11.08 4.07
C ASP A 195 5.28 -9.78 4.89
N LEU A 196 4.70 -8.72 4.32
CA LEU A 196 4.37 -7.46 5.00
C LEU A 196 3.39 -7.69 6.18
N CYS A 197 2.49 -8.65 6.03
CA CYS A 197 1.48 -9.03 7.03
C CYS A 197 2.00 -10.00 8.11
N GLN A 198 3.04 -10.81 7.82
CA GLN A 198 3.51 -11.90 8.68
C GLN A 198 4.58 -11.49 9.71
N GLY A 199 5.27 -10.36 9.52
CA GLY A 199 6.33 -9.91 10.43
C GLY A 199 6.44 -8.40 10.54
N SER A 200 7.21 -7.93 11.54
CA SER A 200 7.48 -6.50 11.75
C SER A 200 8.67 -5.99 10.92
N SER A 201 9.64 -6.84 10.60
CA SER A 201 10.87 -6.41 9.94
C SER A 201 10.62 -5.79 8.56
N ILE A 202 9.98 -6.52 7.65
CA ILE A 202 9.76 -6.06 6.27
C ILE A 202 8.84 -4.84 6.24
N ILE A 203 7.73 -4.86 6.99
CA ILE A 203 6.84 -3.70 7.01
C ILE A 203 7.55 -2.44 7.52
N ASN A 204 8.39 -2.56 8.54
CA ASN A 204 9.11 -1.39 9.08
C ASN A 204 10.09 -0.79 8.06
N MET A 205 10.68 -1.61 7.16
CA MET A 205 11.51 -1.10 6.06
C MET A 205 10.71 -0.26 5.07
N PHE A 206 9.48 -0.67 4.74
CA PHE A 206 8.61 0.10 3.84
C PHE A 206 7.97 1.32 4.53
N LEU A 207 7.68 1.22 5.83
CA LEU A 207 7.12 2.31 6.62
C LEU A 207 8.12 3.46 6.81
N SER A 208 9.41 3.17 7.03
CA SER A 208 10.41 4.22 7.23
C SER A 208 10.47 5.21 6.06
N ILE A 209 10.31 4.72 4.84
CA ILE A 209 10.27 5.50 3.59
C ILE A 209 9.05 6.44 3.60
N VAL A 210 7.86 5.91 3.89
CA VAL A 210 6.61 6.70 3.92
C VAL A 210 6.62 7.69 5.09
N GLU A 211 7.17 7.33 6.24
CA GLU A 211 7.34 8.22 7.40
C GLU A 211 8.32 9.37 7.13
N ALA A 212 9.37 9.13 6.34
CA ALA A 212 10.22 10.20 5.84
C ALA A 212 9.44 11.11 4.87
N GLY A 213 8.61 10.53 3.99
CA GLY A 213 7.74 11.28 3.09
C GLY A 213 6.72 12.18 3.81
N PHE A 214 6.09 11.70 4.90
CA PHE A 214 5.21 12.52 5.74
C PHE A 214 5.89 13.72 6.40
N ARG A 215 7.22 13.65 6.61
CA ARG A 215 8.04 14.72 7.17
C ARG A 215 8.60 15.68 6.12
N SER A 216 8.37 15.41 4.84
CA SER A 216 8.86 16.25 3.74
C SER A 216 8.22 17.65 3.78
N PRO A 217 8.99 18.71 3.49
CA PRO A 217 8.41 20.05 3.30
C PRO A 217 7.55 20.12 2.04
N GLU A 218 7.86 19.31 1.02
CA GLU A 218 7.15 19.28 -0.26
C GLU A 218 5.74 18.72 -0.08
N LEU A 219 4.74 19.46 -0.57
CA LEU A 219 3.35 19.01 -0.50
C LEU A 219 3.13 17.75 -1.35
N SER A 220 3.68 17.69 -2.56
CA SER A 220 3.56 16.54 -3.47
C SER A 220 4.07 15.23 -2.86
N ILE A 221 5.23 15.26 -2.20
CA ILE A 221 5.78 14.08 -1.51
C ILE A 221 4.88 13.64 -0.35
N ARG A 222 4.29 14.59 0.38
CA ARG A 222 3.34 14.28 1.46
C ARG A 222 2.04 13.66 0.92
N GLU A 223 1.50 14.17 -0.18
CA GLU A 223 0.33 13.60 -0.85
C GLU A 223 0.58 12.17 -1.32
N GLN A 224 1.70 11.95 -2.01
CA GLN A 224 2.16 10.64 -2.46
C GLN A 224 2.38 9.65 -1.29
N SER A 225 2.80 10.15 -0.12
CA SER A 225 2.90 9.34 1.10
C SER A 225 1.55 8.89 1.62
N PHE A 226 0.51 9.72 1.51
CA PHE A 226 -0.85 9.30 1.83
C PHE A 226 -1.41 8.30 0.81
N ASP A 227 -1.01 8.36 -0.46
CA ASP A 227 -1.37 7.34 -1.45
C ASP A 227 -0.77 5.97 -1.09
N CYS A 228 0.51 5.94 -0.69
CA CYS A 228 1.14 4.73 -0.15
C CYS A 228 0.41 4.24 1.10
N TRP A 229 0.04 5.15 2.00
CA TRP A 229 -0.68 4.81 3.23
C TRP A 229 -2.05 4.21 2.95
N ARG A 230 -2.79 4.79 2.01
CA ARG A 230 -4.10 4.29 1.57
C ARG A 230 -4.00 2.84 1.09
N LEU A 231 -3.01 2.54 0.24
CA LEU A 231 -2.74 1.18 -0.24
C LEU A 231 -2.33 0.22 0.87
N LEU A 232 -1.58 0.67 1.88
CA LEU A 232 -1.26 -0.17 3.05
C LEU A 232 -2.52 -0.64 3.78
N VAL A 233 -3.50 0.26 3.96
CA VAL A 233 -4.79 -0.07 4.57
C VAL A 233 -5.55 -1.10 3.72
N GLU A 234 -5.54 -0.94 2.40
CA GLU A 234 -6.14 -1.91 1.47
C GLU A 234 -5.49 -3.29 1.55
N ILE A 235 -4.17 -3.35 1.73
CA ILE A 235 -3.45 -4.61 1.88
C ILE A 235 -3.82 -5.31 3.18
N PHE A 236 -3.94 -4.57 4.29
CA PHE A 236 -4.43 -5.15 5.54
C PHE A 236 -5.88 -5.64 5.41
N ALA A 237 -6.74 -4.91 4.69
CA ALA A 237 -8.10 -5.36 4.42
C ALA A 237 -8.11 -6.65 3.59
N LYS A 238 -7.39 -6.66 2.45
CA LYS A 238 -7.28 -7.80 1.54
C LYS A 238 -6.74 -9.06 2.22
N ASN A 239 -5.81 -8.90 3.16
CA ASN A 239 -5.23 -10.01 3.93
C ASN A 239 -5.98 -10.31 5.25
N LYS A 240 -7.18 -9.74 5.46
CA LYS A 240 -8.00 -9.93 6.67
C LYS A 240 -7.25 -9.62 7.98
N GLN A 241 -6.37 -8.62 7.94
CA GLN A 241 -5.58 -8.15 9.08
C GLN A 241 -5.98 -6.75 9.56
N ILE A 242 -6.94 -6.10 8.92
CA ILE A 242 -7.34 -4.71 9.22
C ILE A 242 -7.94 -4.53 10.62
N ASN A 243 -8.54 -5.57 11.18
CA ASN A 243 -9.15 -5.54 12.52
C ASN A 243 -8.18 -5.86 13.66
N ILE A 244 -6.91 -6.18 13.36
CA ILE A 244 -5.92 -6.42 14.40
C ILE A 244 -5.65 -5.10 15.13
N PRO A 245 -5.86 -4.99 16.47
CA PRO A 245 -5.78 -3.72 17.18
C PRO A 245 -4.45 -2.95 16.99
N LYS A 246 -3.33 -3.68 16.91
CA LYS A 246 -2.01 -3.09 16.60
C LYS A 246 -1.97 -2.45 15.20
N ARG A 247 -2.60 -3.06 14.20
CA ARG A 247 -2.68 -2.53 12.83
C ARG A 247 -3.59 -1.31 12.77
N VAL A 248 -4.75 -1.35 13.44
CA VAL A 248 -5.65 -0.19 13.55
C VAL A 248 -4.92 1.00 14.16
N LYS A 249 -4.25 0.80 15.30
CA LYS A 249 -3.46 1.86 15.96
C LYS A 249 -2.41 2.43 15.02
N LEU A 250 -1.67 1.58 14.31
CA LEU A 250 -0.69 1.99 13.31
C LEU A 250 -1.32 2.87 12.23
N ILE A 251 -2.40 2.39 11.58
CA ILE A 251 -3.11 3.10 10.51
C ILE A 251 -3.54 4.51 10.94
N CYS A 252 -3.99 4.64 12.18
CA CYS A 252 -4.48 5.90 12.73
C CYS A 252 -3.39 6.95 13.00
N ILE A 253 -2.10 6.58 13.06
CA ILE A 253 -1.01 7.52 13.45
C ILE A 253 -0.96 8.77 12.54
N PRO A 254 -0.77 8.65 11.21
CA PRO A 254 -0.71 9.83 10.35
C PRO A 254 -2.08 10.50 10.14
N LEU A 255 -3.18 9.78 10.37
CA LEU A 255 -4.53 10.31 10.25
C LEU A 255 -4.90 11.25 11.40
N LYS A 256 -4.46 10.91 12.62
CA LYS A 256 -4.61 11.74 13.83
C LYS A 256 -3.62 12.89 13.89
N SER A 257 -2.57 12.85 13.07
CA SER A 257 -1.55 13.89 13.05
C SER A 257 -2.14 15.24 12.64
N SER A 258 -1.88 16.27 13.43
CA SER A 258 -2.20 17.66 13.10
C SER A 258 -1.18 18.29 12.14
N LYS A 259 -0.16 17.54 11.74
CA LYS A 259 0.83 17.97 10.75
C LYS A 259 0.18 17.94 9.37
N SER A 260 0.41 19.02 8.60
CA SER A 260 -0.17 19.30 7.28
C SER A 260 -1.66 19.65 7.32
N LYS A 261 -1.94 20.96 7.24
CA LYS A 261 -3.29 21.55 7.29
C LYS A 261 -3.80 22.02 5.92
N THR A 262 -3.26 21.46 4.84
CA THR A 262 -3.74 21.78 3.49
C THR A 262 -5.00 20.99 3.18
N GLU A 263 -5.87 21.57 2.36
CA GLU A 263 -7.10 20.92 1.88
C GLU A 263 -6.80 19.58 1.22
N THR A 264 -5.79 19.50 0.35
CA THR A 264 -5.43 18.26 -0.35
C THR A 264 -5.08 17.12 0.61
N ILE A 265 -4.35 17.42 1.69
CA ILE A 265 -4.00 16.42 2.69
C ILE A 265 -5.22 16.02 3.54
N ALA A 266 -6.12 16.98 3.81
CA ALA A 266 -7.37 16.68 4.50
C ALA A 266 -8.24 15.72 3.66
N LEU A 267 -8.37 15.94 2.35
CA LEU A 267 -9.09 15.02 1.46
C LEU A 267 -8.50 13.61 1.49
N LYS A 268 -7.18 13.47 1.36
CA LYS A 268 -6.52 12.15 1.46
C LYS A 268 -6.77 11.47 2.80
N LYS A 269 -6.68 12.19 3.92
CA LYS A 269 -6.98 11.64 5.26
C LYS A 269 -8.45 11.21 5.36
N PHE A 270 -9.36 12.02 4.84
CA PHE A 270 -10.79 11.72 4.83
C PHE A 270 -11.07 10.41 4.08
N ASP A 271 -10.52 10.24 2.88
CA ASP A 271 -10.70 9.03 2.07
C ASP A 271 -10.21 7.77 2.80
N ILE A 272 -9.06 7.87 3.48
CA ILE A 272 -8.50 6.75 4.24
C ILE A 272 -9.36 6.44 5.47
N TRP A 273 -9.81 7.47 6.20
CA TRP A 273 -10.73 7.31 7.33
C TRP A 273 -12.03 6.62 6.89
N TRP A 274 -12.63 7.14 5.81
CA TRP A 274 -13.87 6.62 5.28
C TRP A 274 -13.75 5.15 4.89
N TYR A 275 -12.68 4.79 4.15
CA TYR A 275 -12.43 3.40 3.82
C TYR A 275 -12.24 2.52 5.06
N LEU A 276 -11.47 2.97 6.05
CA LEU A 276 -11.23 2.22 7.28
C LEU A 276 -12.54 1.90 8.01
N MET A 277 -13.43 2.88 8.14
CA MET A 277 -14.75 2.68 8.74
C MET A 277 -15.63 1.71 7.93
N CYS A 278 -15.62 1.82 6.60
CA CYS A 278 -16.35 0.88 5.74
C CYS A 278 -15.87 -0.57 5.92
N GLN A 279 -14.55 -0.78 6.03
CA GLN A 279 -13.98 -2.12 6.23
C GLN A 279 -14.24 -2.69 7.63
N LEU A 280 -14.40 -1.83 8.65
CA LEU A 280 -14.57 -2.23 10.04
C LEU A 280 -16.01 -2.06 10.54
N ARG A 281 -16.99 -1.90 9.64
CA ARG A 281 -18.39 -1.59 9.99
C ARG A 281 -18.96 -2.48 11.11
N SER A 282 -18.73 -3.79 11.05
CA SER A 282 -19.25 -4.74 12.05
C SER A 282 -18.54 -4.70 13.41
N GLN A 283 -17.41 -4.00 13.50
CA GLN A 283 -16.54 -3.92 14.68
C GLN A 283 -16.36 -2.48 15.16
N LEU A 284 -17.06 -1.51 14.55
CA LEU A 284 -16.85 -0.09 14.79
C LEU A 284 -17.20 0.30 16.22
N ASP A 285 -18.26 -0.29 16.79
CA ASP A 285 -18.67 -0.05 18.18
C ASP A 285 -17.54 -0.38 19.17
N ALA A 286 -16.82 -1.48 18.93
CA ALA A 286 -15.69 -1.90 19.77
C ALA A 286 -14.43 -1.06 19.55
N MET A 287 -14.40 -0.24 18.50
CA MET A 287 -13.25 0.59 18.11
C MET A 287 -13.59 2.08 18.05
N ALA A 288 -14.69 2.50 18.68
CA ALA A 288 -15.22 3.86 18.61
C ALA A 288 -14.16 4.90 19.01
N ASP A 289 -13.54 4.72 20.19
CA ASP A 289 -12.49 5.60 20.72
C ASP A 289 -11.24 5.66 19.83
N THR A 290 -10.99 4.59 19.06
CA THR A 290 -9.79 4.47 18.24
C THR A 290 -9.98 5.08 16.85
N ILE A 291 -11.18 4.93 16.28
CA ILE A 291 -11.49 5.25 14.87
C ILE A 291 -12.57 6.32 14.76
N PHE A 292 -13.74 6.08 15.35
CA PHE A 292 -14.91 6.93 15.16
C PHE A 292 -14.75 8.31 15.82
N GLU A 293 -14.40 8.37 17.11
CA GLU A 293 -14.21 9.68 17.77
C GLU A 293 -13.09 10.50 17.11
N PRO A 294 -11.92 9.91 16.77
CA PRO A 294 -10.87 10.66 16.09
C PRO A 294 -11.23 11.10 14.68
N PHE A 295 -12.06 10.32 13.96
CA PHE A 295 -12.61 10.74 12.68
C PHE A 295 -13.56 11.95 12.84
N MET A 296 -14.47 11.90 13.81
CA MET A 296 -15.36 13.03 14.12
C MET A 296 -14.55 14.26 14.53
N TYR A 297 -13.52 14.09 15.36
CA TYR A 297 -12.59 15.16 15.71
C TYR A 297 -11.87 15.72 14.48
N PHE A 298 -11.47 14.87 13.54
CA PHE A 298 -10.86 15.30 12.29
C PHE A 298 -11.83 16.10 11.40
N CYS A 299 -13.09 15.66 11.30
CA CYS A 299 -14.11 16.29 10.45
C CYS A 299 -14.73 17.56 11.02
N PHE A 300 -14.81 17.70 12.34
CA PHE A 300 -15.55 18.79 12.99
C PHE A 300 -14.71 19.60 13.98
N GLY A 301 -13.51 19.11 14.31
CA GLY A 301 -12.72 19.65 15.41
C GLY A 301 -13.22 19.14 16.76
N PRO A 302 -12.59 19.57 17.87
CA PRO A 302 -13.08 19.28 19.22
C PRO A 302 -14.52 19.78 19.38
N SER A 303 -15.41 18.96 19.92
CA SER A 303 -16.82 19.29 20.22
C SER A 303 -17.00 20.49 21.20
N PHE A 304 -15.92 21.09 21.68
CA PHE A 304 -15.90 22.18 22.66
C PHE A 304 -15.04 23.38 22.25
N LYS A 305 -14.62 23.50 20.97
CA LYS A 305 -14.16 24.75 20.37
C LYS A 305 -14.71 24.86 18.95
N THR A 306 -14.93 26.11 18.51
CA THR A 306 -15.81 26.51 17.41
C THR A 306 -15.62 25.71 16.11
N PRO A 307 -16.71 25.39 15.35
CA PRO A 307 -16.67 24.50 14.19
C PRO A 307 -15.70 24.91 13.07
N LEU A 308 -15.36 23.94 12.22
CA LEU A 308 -14.43 24.04 11.09
C LEU A 308 -14.72 25.16 10.07
N CYS A 309 -15.93 25.73 10.07
CA CYS A 309 -16.27 26.91 9.25
C CYS A 309 -15.37 28.13 9.51
N TYR A 310 -14.72 28.22 10.67
CA TYR A 310 -13.76 29.28 10.98
C TYR A 310 -12.40 29.16 10.27
N TYR A 311 -12.01 27.97 9.80
CA TYR A 311 -10.76 27.80 9.02
C TYR A 311 -10.89 28.28 7.57
N PHE A 312 -12.12 28.47 7.10
CA PHE A 312 -12.44 28.95 5.75
C PHE A 312 -12.83 30.44 5.74
N ASP A 313 -12.78 31.10 6.90
CA ASP A 313 -13.04 32.52 7.05
C ASP A 313 -11.77 33.32 6.72
N SER A 314 -11.87 34.22 5.73
CA SER A 314 -10.77 35.08 5.28
C SER A 314 -10.30 36.09 6.34
N SER A 315 -11.04 36.26 7.43
CA SER A 315 -10.66 37.10 8.58
C SER A 315 -9.55 36.52 9.46
N TYR A 316 -9.22 35.23 9.36
CA TYR A 316 -8.25 34.55 10.25
C TYR A 316 -6.80 34.49 9.71
N LYS A 317 -6.43 35.39 8.78
CA LYS A 317 -5.10 35.39 8.16
C LYS A 317 -3.93 35.76 9.08
N GLU A 318 -4.15 36.25 10.29
CA GLU A 318 -3.03 36.66 11.16
C GLU A 318 -3.33 36.43 12.64
N LEU A 319 -3.16 35.20 13.12
CA LEU A 319 -2.73 34.99 14.50
C LEU A 319 -1.63 33.95 14.51
N GLY A 320 -0.40 34.46 14.63
CA GLY A 320 0.83 33.69 14.76
C GLY A 320 0.76 32.70 15.92
N ALA A 321 1.63 31.69 15.85
CA ALA A 321 1.75 30.63 16.83
C ALA A 321 1.75 31.15 18.28
N PRO A 322 1.02 30.51 19.21
CA PRO A 322 1.08 30.88 20.62
C PRO A 322 2.43 30.43 21.17
N GLY A 323 3.35 31.38 21.26
CA GLY A 323 4.69 31.14 21.74
C GLY A 323 5.56 32.38 21.62
N LYS A 324 5.26 33.38 22.45
CA LYS A 324 6.21 34.27 23.14
C LYS A 324 5.38 35.18 24.07
N MET A 325 5.66 35.10 25.37
CA MET A 325 5.39 36.21 26.30
C MET A 325 6.34 37.36 25.97
#